data_AF-B9AD76-F1
#
_entry.id   AF-B9AD76-F1
#
_cell.length_a   1.000
_cell.length_b   1.000
_cell.length_c   1.000
_cell.angle_alpha   90.00
_cell.angle_beta   90.00
_cell.angle_gamma   90.00
#
_symmetry.space_group_name_H-M   'P 1'
#
loop_
_entity.id
_entity.type
_entity.pdbx_description
1 polymer ?
#
loop_
_entity_poly.entity_id
_entity_poly.type
_entity_poly.pdbx_seq_one_letter_code
_entity_poly.pdbx_strand_id
1 'polypeptide(L)'
;MFSKATLKERRQYYREEWSTKDLPDFILKDLKKREFGFDHNGKGPNDRYKVFRGRESLKKFLRYKAPFAAYISVAFYNNPRRREDWQKAEYIFDVDAKDIPIRSCQCDGVCEVCLGQALEIVNSLIDTLQDDLGLNNIHLVYSGRGYHIRI
;
A
#
# COMPACT_ATOMS: atom_id res chain seq x y z
N MET A 1 -4.93 -7.90 -19.86
CA MET A 1 -6.14 -7.14 -19.47
C MET A 1 -6.33 -7.27 -17.97
N PHE A 2 -6.39 -6.16 -17.22
CA PHE A 2 -6.56 -6.20 -15.77
C PHE A 2 -7.94 -6.76 -15.42
N SER A 3 -8.01 -7.65 -14.43
CA SER A 3 -9.26 -8.26 -13.99
C SER A 3 -9.27 -8.49 -12.48
N LYS A 4 -10.47 -8.67 -11.92
CA LYS A 4 -10.65 -8.90 -10.49
C LYS A 4 -10.23 -10.33 -10.13
N ALA A 5 -9.24 -10.47 -9.25
CA ALA A 5 -8.82 -11.77 -8.73
C ALA A 5 -9.95 -12.48 -7.95
N THR A 6 -10.21 -13.72 -8.32
CA THR A 6 -11.13 -14.64 -7.63
C THR A 6 -10.59 -15.03 -6.25
N LEU A 7 -11.47 -15.55 -5.38
CA LEU A 7 -11.03 -16.05 -4.07
C LEU A 7 -10.03 -17.22 -4.19
N LYS A 8 -10.15 -18.04 -5.23
CA LYS A 8 -9.23 -19.15 -5.49
C LYS A 8 -7.83 -18.63 -5.80
N GLU A 9 -7.72 -17.66 -6.71
CA GLU A 9 -6.45 -17.03 -7.07
C GLU A 9 -5.82 -16.31 -5.88
N ARG A 10 -6.61 -15.56 -5.08
CA ARG A 10 -6.07 -14.92 -3.86
C ARG A 10 -5.51 -15.94 -2.87
N ARG A 11 -6.19 -17.08 -2.69
CA ARG A 11 -5.70 -18.17 -1.82
C ARG A 11 -4.41 -18.78 -2.35
N GLN A 12 -4.31 -18.98 -3.67
CA GLN A 12 -3.10 -19.47 -4.31
C GLN A 12 -1.96 -18.48 -4.11
N TYR A 13 -2.17 -17.21 -4.49
CA TYR A 13 -1.20 -16.13 -4.33
C TYR A 13 -0.62 -16.07 -2.91
N TYR A 14 -1.47 -15.98 -1.88
CA TYR A 14 -0.97 -15.87 -0.50
C TYR A 14 -0.29 -17.15 0.02
N ARG A 15 -0.54 -18.31 -0.57
CA ARG A 15 0.04 -19.59 -0.11
C ARG A 15 1.32 -19.97 -0.83
N GLU A 16 1.42 -19.61 -2.10
CA GLU A 16 2.42 -20.15 -3.03
C GLU A 16 3.35 -19.06 -3.57
N GLU A 17 2.86 -17.84 -3.75
CA GLU A 17 3.61 -16.76 -4.40
C GLU A 17 4.12 -15.71 -3.39
N TRP A 18 3.23 -15.19 -2.55
CA TRP A 18 3.57 -14.14 -1.59
C TRP A 18 4.45 -14.66 -0.45
N SER A 19 5.53 -13.94 -0.18
CA SER A 19 6.48 -14.25 0.88
C SER A 19 6.68 -13.07 1.82
N THR A 20 7.07 -13.38 3.07
CA THR A 20 7.47 -12.36 4.05
C THR A 20 8.76 -11.63 3.66
N LYS A 21 9.49 -12.13 2.67
CA LYS A 21 10.66 -11.49 2.07
C LYS A 21 10.29 -10.31 1.18
N ASP A 22 9.07 -10.29 0.65
CA ASP A 22 8.60 -9.24 -0.27
C ASP A 22 8.10 -8.00 0.50
N LEU A 23 7.99 -8.10 1.83
CA LEU A 23 7.59 -6.96 2.65
C LEU A 23 8.79 -6.00 2.81
N PRO A 24 8.65 -4.70 2.48
CA PRO A 24 9.74 -3.75 2.60
C PRO A 24 10.26 -3.58 4.04
N ASP A 25 11.56 -3.38 4.20
CA ASP A 25 12.20 -3.28 5.52
C ASP A 25 11.69 -2.09 6.35
N PHE A 26 11.38 -0.96 5.71
CA PHE A 26 10.82 0.22 6.38
C PHE A 26 9.44 -0.05 7.02
N ILE A 27 8.72 -1.06 6.53
CA ILE A 27 7.47 -1.53 7.13
C ILE A 27 7.72 -2.47 8.29
N LEU A 28 8.72 -3.34 8.14
CA LEU A 28 9.04 -4.38 9.11
C LEU A 28 9.61 -3.83 10.41
N LYS A 29 10.47 -2.82 10.31
CA LYS A 29 11.13 -2.17 11.45
C LYS A 29 10.12 -1.70 12.51
N ASP A 30 8.97 -1.20 12.07
CA ASP A 30 7.94 -0.61 12.93
C ASP A 30 6.59 -1.34 12.84
N LEU A 31 6.58 -2.60 12.39
CA LEU A 31 5.36 -3.40 12.19
C LEU A 31 4.44 -3.40 13.42
N LYS A 32 5.02 -3.48 14.61
CA LYS A 32 4.30 -3.56 15.89
C LYS A 32 3.65 -2.24 16.32
N LYS A 33 4.10 -1.11 15.75
CA LYS A 33 3.59 0.23 16.06
C LYS A 33 2.50 0.68 15.08
N ARG A 34 2.19 -0.14 14.09
CA ARG A 34 1.25 0.19 13.02
C ARG A 34 -0.03 -0.62 13.13
N GLU A 35 -1.11 -0.02 12.67
CA GLU A 35 -2.40 -0.66 12.51
C GLU A 35 -2.49 -1.27 11.12
N PHE A 36 -3.10 -2.46 11.05
CA PHE A 36 -3.45 -3.11 9.79
C PHE A 36 -4.96 -3.13 9.61
N GLY A 37 -5.37 -2.89 8.37
CA GLY A 37 -6.74 -3.01 7.90
C GLY A 37 -6.83 -4.04 6.78
N PHE A 38 -7.95 -4.74 6.69
CA PHE A 38 -8.18 -5.73 5.63
C PHE A 38 -9.57 -5.58 5.04
N ASP A 39 -9.65 -5.67 3.72
CA ASP A 39 -10.88 -5.92 2.99
C ASP A 39 -10.89 -7.40 2.60
N HIS A 40 -11.88 -8.16 3.03
CA HIS A 40 -11.98 -9.59 2.71
C HIS A 40 -12.71 -9.85 1.39
N ASN A 41 -13.62 -8.94 1.00
CA ASN A 41 -14.67 -9.22 0.01
C ASN A 41 -14.76 -8.18 -1.12
N GLY A 42 -13.92 -7.14 -1.12
CA GLY A 42 -13.99 -6.03 -2.07
C GLY A 42 -15.04 -4.97 -1.71
N LYS A 43 -15.34 -4.82 -0.42
CA LYS A 43 -16.33 -3.85 0.10
C LYS A 43 -15.69 -2.75 0.97
N GLY A 44 -14.38 -2.62 0.90
CA GLY A 44 -13.60 -1.69 1.72
C GLY A 44 -13.00 -2.34 2.99
N PRO A 45 -12.01 -1.67 3.59
CA PRO A 45 -11.24 -2.20 4.72
C PRO A 45 -12.01 -2.09 6.04
N ASN A 46 -12.99 -2.98 6.25
CA ASN A 46 -13.78 -2.97 7.48
C ASN A 46 -13.11 -3.74 8.64
N ASP A 47 -12.21 -4.68 8.34
CA ASP A 47 -11.48 -5.43 9.36
C ASP A 47 -10.24 -4.65 9.82
N ARG A 48 -10.47 -3.70 10.75
CA ARG A 48 -9.48 -2.74 11.24
C ARG A 48 -8.85 -3.14 12.58
N TYR A 49 -7.91 -2.31 13.03
CA TYR A 49 -7.26 -2.38 14.35
C TYR A 49 -6.43 -3.65 14.58
N LYS A 50 -6.00 -4.31 13.49
CA LYS A 50 -5.15 -5.49 13.59
C LYS A 50 -3.72 -5.08 13.85
N VAL A 51 -3.04 -5.90 14.65
CA VAL A 51 -1.63 -5.72 14.99
C VAL A 51 -0.96 -7.09 14.96
N PHE A 52 0.25 -7.14 14.42
CA PHE A 52 1.00 -8.37 14.24
C PHE A 52 2.29 -8.32 15.07
N ARG A 53 2.64 -9.45 15.68
CA ARG A 53 3.87 -9.57 16.50
C ARG A 53 5.13 -9.62 15.63
N GLY A 54 4.99 -9.93 14.35
CA GLY A 54 6.09 -10.03 13.39
C GLY A 54 5.64 -10.67 12.07
N ARG A 55 6.62 -10.87 11.18
CA ARG A 55 6.48 -11.47 9.84
C ARG A 55 5.61 -12.73 9.83
N GLU A 56 5.91 -13.70 10.70
CA GLU A 56 5.21 -14.98 10.71
C GLU A 56 3.74 -14.87 11.11
N SER A 57 3.40 -13.98 12.06
CA SER A 57 2.01 -13.77 12.46
C SER A 57 1.19 -13.12 11.35
N LEU A 58 1.77 -12.18 10.60
CA LEU A 58 1.14 -11.58 9.43
C LEU A 58 0.99 -12.61 8.31
N LYS A 59 2.03 -13.39 8.03
CA LYS A 59 2.02 -14.46 7.03
C LYS A 59 0.92 -15.48 7.29
N LYS A 60 0.81 -15.97 8.53
CA LYS A 60 -0.24 -16.92 8.91
C LYS A 60 -1.63 -16.33 8.69
N PHE A 61 -1.83 -15.05 9.04
CA PHE A 61 -3.09 -14.36 8.84
C PHE A 61 -3.45 -14.23 7.35
N LEU A 62 -2.53 -13.73 6.52
CA LEU A 62 -2.74 -13.56 5.08
C LEU A 62 -3.02 -14.88 4.37
N ARG A 63 -2.26 -15.94 4.69
CA ARG A 63 -2.47 -17.31 4.16
C ARG A 63 -3.84 -17.88 4.51
N TYR A 64 -4.32 -17.59 5.72
CA TYR A 64 -5.60 -18.10 6.21
C TYR A 64 -6.79 -17.30 5.66
N LYS A 65 -6.72 -15.97 5.72
CA LYS A 65 -7.83 -15.08 5.34
C LYS A 65 -7.92 -14.83 3.84
N ALA A 66 -6.79 -14.84 3.12
CA ALA A 66 -6.70 -14.48 1.72
C ALA A 66 -7.52 -13.21 1.36
N PRO A 67 -7.22 -12.08 2.03
CA PRO A 67 -8.01 -10.86 1.91
C PRO A 67 -8.03 -10.35 0.47
N PHE A 68 -9.08 -9.63 0.10
CA PHE A 68 -9.17 -8.91 -1.17
C PHE A 68 -8.14 -7.79 -1.27
N ALA A 69 -7.95 -7.05 -0.19
CA ALA A 69 -6.92 -6.03 -0.07
C ALA A 69 -6.40 -5.94 1.37
N ALA A 70 -5.13 -5.60 1.52
CA ALA A 70 -4.45 -5.41 2.79
C ALA A 70 -3.88 -4.01 2.88
N TYR A 71 -4.01 -3.40 4.05
CA TYR A 71 -3.64 -2.01 4.32
C TYR A 71 -2.81 -1.94 5.59
N ILE A 72 -1.92 -0.97 5.63
CA ILE A 72 -1.13 -0.63 6.81
C ILE A 72 -1.18 0.87 7.03
N SER A 73 -1.26 1.29 8.29
CA SER A 73 -1.23 2.71 8.63
C SER A 73 0.12 3.34 8.29
N VAL A 74 0.06 4.56 7.75
CA VAL A 74 1.22 5.48 7.66
C VAL A 74 1.57 6.08 9.02
N ALA A 75 0.61 6.09 9.95
CA ALA A 75 0.79 6.54 11.33
C ALA A 75 1.31 5.41 12.25
N PHE A 76 2.00 5.83 13.31
CA PHE A 76 2.63 4.99 14.32
C PHE A 76 2.04 5.32 15.69
N TYR A 77 1.83 4.30 16.51
CA TYR A 77 1.11 4.40 17.79
C TYR A 77 1.86 3.60 18.87
N ASN A 78 1.78 4.01 20.13
CA ASN A 78 2.10 3.10 21.23
C ASN A 78 1.03 2.01 21.38
N ASN A 79 -0.24 2.34 21.09
CA ASN A 79 -1.35 1.40 21.13
C ASN A 79 -2.12 1.31 19.79
N PRO A 80 -1.55 0.65 18.76
CA PRO A 80 -2.15 0.58 17.44
C PRO A 80 -3.48 -0.18 17.38
N ARG A 81 -3.79 -1.02 18.38
CA ARG A 81 -5.10 -1.69 18.49
C ARG A 81 -6.24 -0.72 18.79
N ARG A 82 -5.93 0.44 19.37
CA ARG A 82 -6.91 1.49 19.66
C ARG A 82 -6.67 2.77 18.84
N ARG A 83 -5.54 2.83 18.10
CA ARG A 83 -5.00 4.05 17.48
C ARG A 83 -4.82 5.19 18.49
N GLU A 84 -4.47 4.82 19.72
CA GLU A 84 -4.17 5.75 20.80
C GLU A 84 -2.66 6.02 20.86
N ASP A 85 -2.29 7.12 21.49
CA ASP A 85 -0.89 7.52 21.71
C ASP A 85 -0.11 7.61 20.40
N TRP A 86 -0.59 8.46 19.50
CA TRP A 86 0.08 8.78 18.24
C TRP A 86 1.52 9.25 18.50
N GLN A 87 2.47 8.68 17.74
CA GLN A 87 3.89 9.01 17.86
C GLN A 87 4.35 9.91 16.71
N LYS A 88 4.02 9.51 15.49
CA LYS A 88 4.43 10.14 14.24
C LYS A 88 3.58 9.56 13.10
N ALA A 89 3.71 10.14 11.91
CA ALA A 89 3.25 9.55 10.67
C ALA A 89 4.31 9.76 9.59
N GLU A 90 4.30 8.90 8.59
CA GLU A 90 5.01 9.19 7.34
C GLU A 90 4.37 10.36 6.63
N TYR A 91 5.20 11.06 5.85
CA TYR A 91 4.69 12.00 4.86
C TYR A 91 4.40 11.24 3.56
N ILE A 92 3.19 11.38 3.05
CA ILE A 92 2.64 10.49 2.01
C ILE A 92 2.01 11.29 0.88
N PHE A 93 2.28 10.84 -0.34
CA PHE A 93 1.57 11.28 -1.55
C PHE A 93 0.98 10.05 -2.24
N ASP A 94 -0.24 10.18 -2.72
CA ASP A 94 -0.95 9.15 -3.50
C ASP A 94 -1.34 9.74 -4.85
N VAL A 95 -0.82 9.14 -5.91
CA VAL A 95 -1.10 9.51 -7.30
C VAL A 95 -1.91 8.37 -7.93
N ASP A 96 -3.23 8.48 -7.93
CA ASP A 96 -4.13 7.51 -8.58
C ASP A 96 -4.26 7.85 -10.08
N ALA A 97 -3.78 6.95 -10.95
CA ALA A 97 -3.81 7.16 -12.40
C ALA A 97 -5.24 7.22 -12.98
N LYS A 98 -6.21 6.67 -12.25
CA LYS A 98 -7.63 6.73 -12.62
C LYS A 98 -8.15 8.17 -12.59
N ASP A 99 -7.65 8.97 -11.64
CA ASP A 99 -8.21 10.28 -11.30
C ASP A 99 -7.30 11.44 -11.77
N ILE A 100 -6.30 11.14 -12.61
CA ILE A 100 -5.51 12.17 -13.29
C ILE A 100 -6.45 13.00 -14.19
N PRO A 101 -6.52 14.33 -13.99
CA PRO A 101 -7.49 15.18 -14.70
C PRO A 101 -7.18 15.32 -16.19
N ILE A 102 -5.91 15.26 -16.56
CA ILE A 102 -5.42 15.40 -17.94
C ILE A 102 -4.64 14.14 -18.30
N ARG A 103 -5.24 13.28 -19.11
CA ARG A 103 -4.61 12.06 -19.61
C ARG A 103 -4.87 11.89 -21.10
N SER A 104 -3.92 11.27 -21.80
CA SER A 104 -4.00 11.10 -23.26
C SER A 104 -4.85 9.90 -23.69
N CYS A 105 -5.15 9.00 -22.75
CA CYS A 105 -6.04 7.86 -22.99
C CYS A 105 -7.48 8.16 -22.57
N GLN A 106 -8.43 7.40 -23.14
CA GLN A 106 -9.86 7.50 -22.87
C GLN A 106 -10.42 6.26 -22.14
N CYS A 107 -9.60 5.59 -21.32
CA CYS A 107 -10.04 4.37 -20.63
C CYS A 107 -10.94 4.67 -19.42
N ASP A 108 -11.97 3.86 -19.19
CA ASP A 108 -12.87 4.02 -18.03
C ASP A 108 -12.18 3.74 -16.67
N GLY A 109 -11.12 2.94 -16.69
CA GLY A 109 -10.34 2.58 -15.51
C GLY A 109 -8.91 3.12 -15.58
N VAL A 110 -7.96 2.19 -15.55
CA VAL A 110 -6.54 2.46 -15.75
C VAL A 110 -6.00 1.60 -16.88
N CYS A 111 -5.08 2.16 -17.64
CA CYS A 111 -4.29 1.47 -18.66
C CYS A 111 -2.82 1.86 -18.53
N GLU A 112 -1.97 1.23 -19.32
CA GLU A 112 -0.51 1.48 -19.30
C GLU A 112 -0.17 2.94 -19.62
N VAL A 113 -0.97 3.63 -20.43
CA VAL A 113 -0.74 5.03 -20.79
C VAL A 113 -0.93 5.96 -19.59
N CYS A 114 -2.07 5.92 -18.89
CA CYS A 114 -2.28 6.79 -17.73
C CYS A 114 -1.40 6.38 -16.55
N LEU A 115 -1.01 5.11 -16.43
CA LEU A 115 -0.01 4.68 -15.46
C LEU A 115 1.38 5.27 -15.76
N GLY A 116 1.77 5.32 -17.04
CA GLY A 116 3.00 6.02 -17.46
C GLY A 116 2.95 7.51 -17.11
N GLN A 117 1.83 8.17 -17.41
CA GLN A 117 1.64 9.59 -17.07
C GLN A 117 1.64 9.83 -15.55
N ALA A 118 1.04 8.92 -14.77
CA ALA A 118 1.12 8.97 -13.30
C ALA A 118 2.56 8.87 -12.81
N LEU A 119 3.38 8.02 -13.45
CA LEU A 119 4.78 7.85 -13.10
C LEU A 119 5.62 9.09 -13.43
N GLU A 120 5.31 9.81 -14.53
CA GLU A 120 5.95 11.10 -14.85
C GLU A 120 5.68 12.15 -13.76
N ILE A 121 4.43 12.26 -13.28
CA ILE A 121 4.06 13.13 -12.16
C ILE A 121 4.81 12.74 -10.89
N VAL A 122 4.88 11.45 -10.60
CA VAL A 122 5.60 10.91 -9.44
C VAL A 122 7.08 11.26 -9.49
N ASN A 123 7.73 11.14 -10.65
CA ASN A 123 9.15 11.48 -10.79
C ASN A 123 9.38 12.97 -10.52
N SER A 124 8.54 13.85 -11.09
CA SER A 124 8.62 15.29 -10.80
C SER A 124 8.40 15.60 -9.31
N LEU A 125 7.48 14.89 -8.65
CA LEU A 125 7.28 15.04 -7.20
C LEU A 125 8.51 14.59 -6.42
N ILE A 126 9.14 13.48 -6.80
CA ILE A 126 10.35 12.98 -6.14
C ILE A 126 11.49 14.00 -6.30
N ASP A 127 11.68 14.55 -7.49
CA ASP A 127 12.70 15.59 -7.75
C ASP A 127 12.51 16.79 -6.81
N THR A 128 11.29 17.34 -6.73
CA THR A 128 10.97 18.44 -5.78
C THR A 128 11.19 18.03 -4.33
N LEU A 129 10.80 16.81 -3.93
CA LEU A 129 10.99 16.34 -2.55
C LEU A 129 12.47 16.23 -2.18
N GLN A 130 13.32 15.83 -3.11
CA GLN A 130 14.77 15.67 -2.89
C GLN A 130 15.51 17.00 -3.00
N ASP A 131 15.34 17.70 -4.12
CA ASP A 131 16.16 18.87 -4.46
C ASP A 131 15.72 20.12 -3.73
N ASP A 132 14.41 20.36 -3.62
CA ASP A 132 13.87 21.59 -3.02
C ASP A 132 13.63 21.44 -1.52
N LEU A 133 13.21 20.26 -1.07
CA LEU A 133 12.81 19.99 0.33
C LEU A 133 13.81 19.16 1.13
N GLY A 134 14.84 18.59 0.50
CA GLY A 134 15.89 17.82 1.17
C GLY A 134 15.44 16.49 1.78
N LEU A 135 14.32 15.92 1.31
CA LEU A 135 13.74 14.67 1.82
C LEU A 135 14.30 13.47 1.05
N ASN A 136 15.23 12.74 1.67
CA ASN A 136 16.00 11.69 0.98
C ASN A 136 15.52 10.25 1.23
N ASN A 137 14.79 9.99 2.32
CA ASN A 137 14.29 8.65 2.64
C ASN A 137 12.94 8.37 1.94
N ILE A 138 12.96 8.34 0.61
CA ILE A 138 11.75 8.16 -0.21
C ILE A 138 11.56 6.69 -0.59
N HIS A 139 10.34 6.19 -0.40
CA HIS A 139 9.91 4.86 -0.84
C HIS A 139 8.77 4.99 -1.85
N LEU A 140 9.04 4.61 -3.10
CA LEU A 140 8.03 4.53 -4.15
C LEU A 140 7.38 3.13 -4.15
N VAL A 141 6.05 3.09 -4.16
CA VAL A 141 5.26 1.85 -4.18
C VAL A 141 4.21 1.91 -5.27
N TYR A 142 4.19 0.93 -6.17
CA TYR A 142 3.07 0.76 -7.09
C TYR A 142 1.84 0.21 -6.33
N SER A 143 0.74 0.97 -6.32
CA SER A 143 -0.48 0.64 -5.56
C SER A 143 -1.45 -0.27 -6.34
N GLY A 144 -1.13 -0.61 -7.59
CA GLY A 144 -1.94 -1.41 -8.50
C GLY A 144 -2.71 -0.59 -9.54
N ARG A 145 -2.98 0.69 -9.26
CA ARG A 145 -3.64 1.62 -10.20
C ARG A 145 -2.98 3.01 -10.22
N GLY A 146 -1.84 3.13 -9.55
CA GLY A 146 -1.18 4.38 -9.28
C GLY A 146 0.04 4.13 -8.40
N TYR A 147 0.48 5.17 -7.71
CA TYR A 147 1.74 5.15 -6.97
C TYR A 147 1.62 5.87 -5.64
N HIS A 148 2.25 5.31 -4.61
CA HIS A 148 2.44 5.96 -3.33
C HIS A 148 3.91 6.37 -3.15
N ILE A 149 4.14 7.61 -2.76
CA ILE A 149 5.44 8.11 -2.32
C ILE A 149 5.40 8.22 -0.79
N ARG A 150 6.22 7.44 -0.08
CA ARG A 150 6.26 7.40 1.39
C ARG A 150 7.61 7.89 1.90
N ILE A 151 7.60 8.79 2.87
CA ILE A 151 8.80 9.41 3.47
C ILE A 151 8.84 9.14 4.98
#